data_AF-A0A7W7J176-F1
#
_entry.id   AF-A0A7W7J176-F1
#
_cell.length_a   1.000
_cell.length_b   1.000
_cell.length_c   1.000
_cell.angle_alpha   90.00
_cell.angle_beta   90.00
_cell.angle_gamma   90.00
#
_symmetry.space_group_name_H-M   'P 1'
#
loop_
_entity.id
_entity.type
_entity.pdbx_description
1 polymer ?
#
loop_
_entity_poly.entity_id
_entity_poly.type
_entity_poly.pdbx_seq_one_letter_code
_entity_poly.pdbx_strand_id
1 'polypeptide(L)'
;MDLDNVFSDFRSEVQQIIRDYWINIDSFTINCDRSITVDGNVKFAECMDNLTELPLKFDKVNGNFDCSKLSLRTLKGSPKYVGGTFNCSFNDLNSLENLPKKAKRFIFDNHTKSLFTGDINSDFEEVILLQLTDQRDEILPEQISQNANHLDVIFKYQNFFTVWNDSNTFDLEAFNSLITEIEDGLK
;
A
#
# COMPACT_ATOMS: atom_id res chain seq x y z
N MET A 1 26.75 -26.95 1.51
CA MET A 1 26.66 -25.51 1.80
C MET A 1 25.72 -25.40 2.98
N ASP A 2 26.21 -24.88 4.10
CA ASP A 2 25.49 -24.92 5.37
C ASP A 2 24.33 -23.92 5.36
N LEU A 3 23.12 -24.34 5.76
CA LEU A 3 21.94 -23.46 5.76
C LEU A 3 22.18 -22.22 6.64
N ASP A 4 22.92 -22.38 7.73
CA ASP A 4 23.26 -21.31 8.66
C ASP A 4 24.12 -20.22 8.01
N ASN A 5 25.02 -20.57 7.10
CA ASN A 5 25.84 -19.59 6.36
C ASN A 5 24.99 -18.79 5.37
N VAL A 6 24.04 -19.44 4.67
CA VAL A 6 23.16 -18.76 3.70
C VAL A 6 22.24 -17.77 4.41
N PHE A 7 21.70 -18.11 5.58
CA PHE A 7 20.87 -17.20 6.37
C PHE A 7 21.68 -16.05 6.98
N SER A 8 22.92 -16.31 7.38
CA SER A 8 23.84 -15.27 7.87
C SER A 8 24.18 -14.23 6.79
N ASP A 9 24.44 -14.69 5.56
CA ASP A 9 24.76 -13.82 4.43
C ASP A 9 23.58 -12.93 4.06
N PHE A 10 22.37 -13.50 3.97
CA PHE A 10 21.17 -12.72 3.64
C PHE A 10 20.80 -11.72 4.74
N ARG A 11 21.03 -12.05 6.02
CA ARG A 11 20.82 -11.08 7.11
C ARG A 11 21.73 -9.86 6.96
N SER A 12 22.97 -10.07 6.54
CA SER A 12 23.93 -8.99 6.30
C SER A 12 23.50 -8.12 5.11
N GLU A 13 22.95 -8.73 4.06
CA GLU A 13 22.35 -8.03 2.92
C GLU A 13 21.17 -7.14 3.34
N VAL A 14 20.21 -7.67 4.10
CA VAL A 14 19.06 -6.89 4.61
C VAL A 14 19.55 -5.71 5.45
N GLN A 15 20.54 -5.91 6.32
CA GLN A 15 21.12 -4.83 7.12
C GLN A 15 21.84 -3.78 6.28
N GLN A 16 22.49 -4.19 5.19
CA GLN A 16 23.12 -3.27 4.26
C GLN A 16 22.08 -2.41 3.53
N ILE A 17 21.01 -3.03 3.03
CA ILE A 17 19.88 -2.32 2.40
C ILE A 17 19.25 -1.32 3.37
N ILE A 18 19.00 -1.70 4.63
CA ILE A 18 18.46 -0.79 5.65
C ILE A 18 19.35 0.45 5.80
N ARG A 19 20.69 0.28 5.80
CA ARG A 19 21.64 1.39 5.88
C ARG A 19 21.68 2.23 4.62
N ASP A 20 21.68 1.62 3.44
CA ASP A 20 21.85 2.31 2.16
C ASP A 20 20.60 3.13 1.78
N TYR A 21 19.42 2.62 2.13
CA TYR A 21 18.14 3.27 1.86
C TYR A 21 17.58 4.04 3.06
N TRP A 22 18.39 4.22 4.12
CA TRP A 22 18.08 5.04 5.30
C TRP A 22 16.71 4.68 5.89
N ILE A 23 16.46 3.38 6.03
CA ILE A 23 15.22 2.84 6.55
C ILE A 23 15.30 2.84 8.07
N ASN A 24 14.45 3.62 8.73
CA ASN A 24 14.23 3.50 10.16
C ASN A 24 13.26 2.35 10.41
N ILE A 25 13.78 1.28 11.03
CA ILE A 25 13.05 0.05 11.25
C ILE A 25 13.33 -0.47 12.66
N ASP A 26 12.26 -0.89 13.33
CA ASP A 26 12.39 -1.58 14.62
C ASP A 26 12.94 -3.00 14.44
N SER A 27 12.92 -3.82 15.49
CA SER A 27 13.45 -5.18 15.40
C SER A 27 12.72 -6.00 14.32
N PHE A 28 13.47 -6.83 13.59
CA PHE A 28 12.90 -7.63 12.50
C PHE A 28 13.42 -9.07 12.51
N THR A 29 12.62 -9.96 11.93
CA THR A 29 12.96 -11.36 11.65
C THR A 29 12.89 -11.60 10.15
N ILE A 30 13.80 -12.43 9.63
CA ILE A 30 13.81 -12.85 8.23
C ILE A 30 13.02 -14.15 8.11
N ASN A 31 12.05 -14.16 7.20
CA ASN A 31 11.22 -15.32 6.90
C ASN A 31 11.91 -16.25 5.90
N CYS A 32 11.43 -17.48 5.77
CA CYS A 32 12.00 -18.48 4.85
C CYS A 32 11.90 -18.08 3.36
N ASP A 33 10.92 -17.25 3.00
CA ASP A 33 10.74 -16.72 1.65
C ASP A 33 11.52 -15.42 1.40
N ARG A 34 12.47 -15.10 2.29
CA ARG A 34 13.32 -13.90 2.29
C ARG A 34 12.58 -12.56 2.49
N SER A 35 11.29 -12.60 2.80
CA SER A 35 10.61 -11.41 3.32
C SER A 35 10.99 -11.14 4.77
N ILE A 36 10.66 -9.95 5.26
CA ILE A 36 10.90 -9.58 6.66
C ILE A 36 9.61 -9.29 7.43
N THR A 37 9.59 -9.73 8.67
CA THR A 37 8.57 -9.41 9.66
C THR A 37 9.15 -8.39 10.64
N VAL A 38 8.49 -7.25 10.82
CA VAL A 38 8.94 -6.15 11.69
C VAL A 38 8.09 -6.09 12.94
N ASP A 39 8.73 -6.18 14.11
CA ASP A 39 8.09 -5.97 15.40
C ASP A 39 8.23 -4.51 15.82
N GLY A 40 7.42 -3.67 15.18
CA GLY A 40 7.40 -2.23 15.38
C GLY A 40 7.14 -1.50 14.07
N ASN A 41 7.71 -0.31 13.92
CA ASN A 41 7.47 0.60 12.81
C ASN A 41 8.51 0.45 11.69
N VAL A 42 8.11 0.85 10.49
CA VAL A 42 8.98 1.09 9.34
C VAL A 42 8.72 2.52 8.85
N LYS A 43 9.78 3.31 8.69
CA LYS A 43 9.74 4.64 8.10
C LYS A 43 10.98 4.88 7.26
N PHE A 44 10.78 5.41 6.06
CA PHE A 44 11.89 5.84 5.19
C PHE A 44 12.26 7.30 5.50
N ALA A 45 13.54 7.64 5.37
CA ALA A 45 13.99 9.02 5.54
C ALA A 45 13.47 9.91 4.40
N GLU A 46 13.12 11.16 4.69
CA GLU A 46 12.54 12.10 3.71
C GLU A 46 13.48 12.44 2.54
N CYS A 47 14.79 12.22 2.70
CA CYS A 47 15.76 12.39 1.62
C CYS A 47 15.73 11.27 0.57
N MET A 48 14.92 10.22 0.77
CA MET A 48 14.72 9.12 -0.17
C MET A 48 13.60 9.40 -1.16
N ASP A 49 13.61 10.58 -1.78
CA ASP A 49 12.53 11.10 -2.63
C ASP A 49 12.58 10.61 -4.09
N ASN A 50 13.45 9.65 -4.41
CA ASN A 50 13.67 9.13 -5.76
C ASN A 50 13.58 7.59 -5.85
N LEU A 51 12.96 6.95 -4.86
CA LEU A 51 12.81 5.52 -4.74
C LEU A 51 11.54 5.02 -5.47
N THR A 52 11.72 4.34 -6.59
CA THR A 52 10.59 3.91 -7.44
C THR A 52 9.93 2.59 -7.02
N GLU A 53 10.61 1.75 -6.23
CA GLU A 53 10.12 0.48 -5.66
C GLU A 53 10.77 0.27 -4.28
N LEU A 54 10.07 -0.40 -3.34
CA LEU A 54 10.62 -0.70 -2.03
C LEU A 54 11.83 -1.65 -2.15
N PRO A 55 12.94 -1.39 -1.42
CA PRO A 55 14.18 -2.15 -1.57
C PRO A 55 14.17 -3.49 -0.82
N LEU A 56 13.14 -3.74 -0.01
CA LEU A 56 12.94 -4.97 0.76
C LEU A 56 11.52 -5.49 0.54
N LYS A 57 11.37 -6.81 0.67
CA LYS A 57 10.07 -7.47 0.73
C LYS A 57 9.62 -7.58 2.18
N PHE A 58 8.58 -6.86 2.56
CA PHE A 58 7.95 -6.96 3.87
C PHE A 58 6.83 -7.99 3.83
N ASP A 59 6.66 -8.78 4.89
CA ASP A 59 5.50 -9.68 5.05
C ASP A 59 4.50 -9.09 6.04
N LYS A 60 4.97 -8.73 7.23
CA LYS A 60 4.15 -8.17 8.30
C LYS A 60 4.90 -7.07 9.04
N VAL A 61 4.19 -6.02 9.41
CA VAL A 61 4.68 -4.94 10.27
C VAL A 61 3.70 -4.75 11.43
N ASN A 62 4.14 -4.97 12.67
CA ASN A 62 3.26 -4.90 13.84
C ASN A 62 2.88 -3.45 14.22
N GLY A 63 3.66 -2.45 13.79
CA GLY A 63 3.42 -1.02 13.99
C GLY A 63 2.93 -0.32 12.72
N ASN A 64 3.40 0.91 12.49
CA ASN A 64 3.12 1.70 11.31
C ASN A 64 4.11 1.40 10.18
N PHE A 65 3.65 1.55 8.94
CA PHE A 65 4.48 1.48 7.73
C PHE A 65 4.30 2.78 6.95
N ASP A 66 5.31 3.64 7.01
CA ASP A 66 5.32 4.94 6.34
C ASP A 66 6.29 4.92 5.15
N CYS A 67 5.73 4.78 3.96
CA CYS A 67 6.43 4.88 2.67
C CYS A 67 5.98 6.11 1.87
N SER A 68 5.52 7.16 2.56
CA SER A 68 5.12 8.39 1.90
C SER A 68 6.31 9.18 1.35
N LYS A 69 6.09 9.96 0.28
CA LYS A 69 7.08 10.88 -0.32
C LYS A 69 8.35 10.20 -0.83
N LEU A 70 8.23 9.04 -1.45
CA LEU A 70 9.37 8.27 -1.96
C LEU A 70 9.46 8.27 -3.49
N SER A 71 8.45 8.80 -4.20
CA SER A 71 8.29 8.68 -5.66
C SER A 71 8.11 7.23 -6.13
N LEU A 72 7.49 6.40 -5.28
CA LEU A 72 7.16 5.01 -5.62
C LEU A 72 6.20 4.98 -6.81
N ARG A 73 6.41 4.04 -7.73
CA ARG A 73 5.51 3.77 -8.86
C ARG A 73 4.69 2.50 -8.69
N THR A 74 5.05 1.71 -7.68
CA THR A 74 4.41 0.45 -7.30
C THR A 74 4.53 0.25 -5.79
N LEU A 75 3.61 -0.51 -5.21
CA LEU A 75 3.69 -0.98 -3.84
C LEU A 75 4.35 -2.37 -3.73
N LYS A 76 4.98 -2.87 -4.80
CA LYS A 76 5.74 -4.13 -4.74
C LYS A 76 6.75 -4.11 -3.58
N GLY A 77 6.74 -5.20 -2.81
CA GLY A 77 7.50 -5.32 -1.57
C GLY A 77 6.75 -4.86 -0.32
N SER A 78 5.58 -4.23 -0.44
CA SER A 78 4.78 -3.79 0.72
C SER A 78 4.34 -4.96 1.60
N PRO A 79 4.14 -4.75 2.92
CA PRO A 79 3.66 -5.77 3.82
C PRO A 79 2.25 -6.22 3.46
N LYS A 80 1.94 -7.50 3.72
CA LYS A 80 0.58 -8.03 3.62
C LYS A 80 -0.29 -7.57 4.79
N TYR A 81 0.32 -7.30 5.94
CA TYR A 81 -0.37 -6.92 7.18
C TYR A 81 0.37 -5.78 7.89
N VAL A 82 -0.38 -4.76 8.31
CA VAL A 82 0.12 -3.64 9.11
C VAL A 82 -0.72 -3.50 10.37
N GLY A 83 -0.09 -3.49 11.55
CA GLY A 83 -0.81 -3.42 12.83
C GLY A 83 -1.31 -2.02 13.18
N GLY A 84 -0.75 -0.99 12.54
CA GLY A 84 -1.14 0.41 12.66
C GLY A 84 -1.53 1.04 11.33
N THR A 85 -0.91 2.17 11.00
CA THR A 85 -1.15 2.94 9.77
C THR A 85 -0.24 2.47 8.64
N PHE A 86 -0.81 2.22 7.45
CA PHE A 86 -0.07 2.15 6.20
C PHE A 86 -0.24 3.48 5.45
N ASN A 87 0.85 4.23 5.26
CA ASN A 87 0.83 5.51 4.57
C ASN A 87 1.70 5.45 3.31
N CYS A 88 1.08 5.56 2.14
CA CYS A 88 1.75 5.61 0.86
C CYS A 88 1.46 6.90 0.07
N SER A 89 1.02 7.96 0.75
CA SER A 89 0.75 9.26 0.12
C SER A 89 2.00 9.93 -0.48
N PHE A 90 1.79 10.87 -1.38
CA PHE A 90 2.81 11.62 -2.11
C PHE A 90 3.78 10.72 -2.90
N ASN A 91 3.23 9.71 -3.58
CA ASN A 91 3.96 8.85 -4.51
C ASN A 91 3.38 8.96 -5.93
N ASP A 92 4.01 8.32 -6.90
CA ASP A 92 3.59 8.31 -8.31
C ASP A 92 2.98 6.97 -8.71
N LEU A 93 2.09 6.45 -7.84
CA LEU A 93 1.49 5.12 -7.98
C LEU A 93 0.50 5.08 -9.15
N ASN A 94 0.71 4.13 -10.06
CA ASN A 94 -0.25 3.88 -11.16
C ASN A 94 -1.49 3.12 -10.69
N SER A 95 -1.36 2.30 -9.66
CA SER A 95 -2.40 1.47 -9.06
C SER A 95 -2.04 1.20 -7.59
N LEU A 96 -2.95 0.57 -6.86
CA LEU A 96 -2.73 0.07 -5.51
C LEU A 96 -2.43 -1.45 -5.52
N GLU A 97 -1.89 -1.98 -6.62
CA GLU A 97 -1.46 -3.38 -6.65
C GLU A 97 -0.37 -3.64 -5.60
N ASN A 98 -0.50 -4.75 -4.87
CA ASN A 98 0.32 -5.11 -3.71
C ASN A 98 0.05 -4.28 -2.44
N LEU A 99 -1.11 -3.60 -2.36
CA LEU A 99 -1.58 -2.99 -1.12
C LEU A 99 -1.72 -4.04 0.01
N PRO A 100 -1.49 -3.69 1.29
CA PRO A 100 -1.73 -4.60 2.39
C PRO A 100 -3.17 -5.11 2.42
N LYS A 101 -3.33 -6.40 2.72
CA LYS A 101 -4.67 -7.01 2.92
C LYS A 101 -5.38 -6.46 4.14
N LYS A 102 -4.63 -5.97 5.12
CA LYS A 102 -5.19 -5.41 6.36
C LYS A 102 -4.27 -4.37 6.98
N ALA A 103 -4.87 -3.27 7.41
CA ALA A 103 -4.26 -2.25 8.27
C ALA A 103 -5.34 -1.64 9.18
N LYS A 104 -4.97 -0.98 10.27
CA LYS A 104 -5.95 -0.18 11.02
C LYS A 104 -6.36 1.03 10.21
N ARG A 105 -5.37 1.76 9.71
CA ARG A 105 -5.57 2.96 8.91
C ARG A 105 -4.81 2.84 7.60
N PHE A 106 -5.45 3.22 6.51
CA PHE A 106 -4.82 3.40 5.21
C PHE A 106 -4.82 4.88 4.82
N ILE A 107 -3.68 5.42 4.42
CA ILE A 107 -3.54 6.81 3.95
C ILE A 107 -2.91 6.80 2.56
N PHE A 108 -3.60 7.42 1.61
CA PHE A 108 -3.14 7.69 0.25
C PHE A 108 -3.67 9.04 -0.21
N ASP A 109 -3.34 9.45 -1.42
CA ASP A 109 -3.79 10.72 -2.00
C ASP A 109 -4.37 10.54 -3.40
N ASN A 110 -5.02 11.60 -3.87
CA ASN A 110 -5.72 11.66 -5.15
C ASN A 110 -4.81 11.67 -6.39
N HIS A 111 -3.48 11.68 -6.26
CA HIS A 111 -2.57 11.42 -7.39
C HIS A 111 -2.40 9.94 -7.71
N THR A 112 -2.87 9.05 -6.84
CA THR A 112 -2.98 7.62 -7.16
C THR A 112 -3.98 7.46 -8.30
N LYS A 113 -3.53 6.91 -9.44
CA LYS A 113 -4.34 6.91 -10.67
C LYS A 113 -5.49 5.90 -10.66
N SER A 114 -5.36 4.83 -9.87
CA SER A 114 -6.29 3.70 -9.84
C SER A 114 -6.37 3.08 -8.44
N LEU A 115 -7.57 2.66 -8.03
CA LEU A 115 -7.74 1.84 -6.81
C LEU A 115 -7.59 0.35 -7.06
N PHE A 116 -7.22 -0.08 -8.27
CA PHE A 116 -6.98 -1.48 -8.57
C PHE A 116 -5.92 -2.05 -7.62
N THR A 117 -6.29 -3.13 -6.92
CA THR A 117 -5.49 -3.73 -5.83
C THR A 117 -4.80 -5.03 -6.24
N GLY A 118 -4.93 -5.44 -7.50
CA GLY A 118 -4.49 -6.77 -7.95
C GLY A 118 -5.37 -7.88 -7.37
N ASP A 119 -6.69 -7.68 -7.43
CA ASP A 119 -7.74 -8.60 -6.93
C ASP A 119 -7.70 -8.88 -5.42
N ILE A 120 -7.13 -7.96 -4.64
CA ILE A 120 -7.10 -8.05 -3.19
C ILE A 120 -8.20 -7.19 -2.57
N ASN A 121 -9.17 -7.85 -1.93
CA ASN A 121 -10.06 -7.17 -1.01
C ASN A 121 -9.32 -6.87 0.30
N SER A 122 -9.21 -5.59 0.63
CA SER A 122 -8.45 -5.11 1.79
C SER A 122 -9.39 -4.67 2.92
N ASP A 123 -9.04 -5.03 4.15
CA ASP A 123 -9.82 -4.73 5.37
C ASP A 123 -9.12 -3.62 6.16
N PHE A 124 -9.67 -2.41 6.07
CA PHE A 124 -9.17 -1.23 6.78
C PHE A 124 -10.24 -0.70 7.74
N GLU A 125 -9.85 -0.35 8.98
CA GLU A 125 -10.79 0.27 9.93
C GLU A 125 -11.05 1.74 9.58
N GLU A 126 -10.08 2.42 8.97
CA GLU A 126 -10.18 3.80 8.52
C GLU A 126 -9.39 3.99 7.22
N VAL A 127 -9.96 4.72 6.27
CA VAL A 127 -9.27 5.12 5.04
C VAL A 127 -9.29 6.64 4.91
N ILE A 128 -8.11 7.23 4.70
CA ILE A 128 -7.92 8.66 4.53
C ILE A 128 -7.40 8.92 3.11
N LEU A 129 -8.22 9.60 2.32
CA LEU A 129 -7.84 10.15 1.02
C LEU A 129 -7.43 11.61 1.19
N LEU A 130 -6.14 11.90 1.00
CA LEU A 130 -5.63 13.27 0.96
C LEU A 130 -5.96 13.92 -0.38
N GLN A 131 -6.62 15.08 -0.32
CA GLN A 131 -6.95 15.88 -1.50
C GLN A 131 -5.83 16.88 -1.77
N LEU A 132 -5.00 16.57 -2.76
CA LEU A 132 -3.93 17.44 -3.25
C LEU A 132 -4.46 18.27 -4.42
N THR A 133 -4.02 19.53 -4.50
CA THR A 133 -4.56 20.53 -5.42
C THR A 133 -3.60 20.89 -6.55
N ASP A 134 -2.41 20.28 -6.61
CA ASP A 134 -1.49 20.46 -7.72
C ASP A 134 -2.05 19.84 -9.01
N GLN A 135 -1.69 20.46 -10.13
CA GLN A 135 -2.18 20.05 -11.43
C GLN A 135 -1.36 18.85 -11.92
N ARG A 136 -1.98 17.66 -11.96
CA ARG A 136 -1.46 16.47 -12.63
C ARG A 136 -2.39 16.06 -13.76
N ASP A 137 -1.82 15.54 -14.85
CA ASP A 137 -2.57 15.14 -16.04
C ASP A 137 -3.49 13.93 -15.79
N GLU A 138 -3.09 13.04 -14.87
CA GLU A 138 -3.82 11.83 -14.51
C GLU A 138 -3.95 11.76 -12.99
N ILE A 139 -5.20 11.86 -12.51
CA ILE A 139 -5.58 11.77 -11.10
C ILE A 139 -6.68 10.73 -10.92
N LEU A 140 -6.94 10.38 -9.67
CA LEU A 140 -8.04 9.51 -9.29
C LEU A 140 -9.40 10.06 -9.81
N PRO A 141 -10.29 9.22 -10.36
CA PRO A 141 -11.64 9.64 -10.77
C PRO A 141 -12.38 10.41 -9.66
N GLU A 142 -13.02 11.53 -10.01
CA GLU A 142 -13.67 12.43 -9.04
C GLU A 142 -14.77 11.72 -8.24
N GLN A 143 -15.48 10.78 -8.85
CA GLN A 143 -16.54 10.00 -8.19
C GLN A 143 -16.03 9.25 -6.96
N ILE A 144 -14.77 8.83 -6.96
CA ILE A 144 -14.15 8.18 -5.81
C ILE A 144 -13.93 9.20 -4.69
N SER A 145 -13.45 10.40 -5.04
CA SER A 145 -13.24 11.49 -4.07
C SER A 145 -14.56 11.94 -3.43
N GLN A 146 -15.64 11.99 -4.22
CA GLN A 146 -16.98 12.34 -3.75
C GLN A 146 -17.57 11.29 -2.78
N ASN A 147 -17.12 10.04 -2.88
CA ASN A 147 -17.53 8.92 -2.03
C ASN A 147 -16.43 8.49 -1.04
N ALA A 148 -15.55 9.42 -0.65
CA ALA A 148 -14.39 9.11 0.20
C ALA A 148 -14.76 8.49 1.57
N ASN A 149 -15.96 8.80 2.07
CA ASN A 149 -16.51 8.26 3.32
C ASN A 149 -16.87 6.76 3.24
N HIS A 150 -16.88 6.17 2.05
CA HIS A 150 -17.16 4.75 1.81
C HIS A 150 -15.92 3.95 1.43
N LEU A 151 -14.72 4.57 1.42
CA LEU A 151 -13.50 3.93 0.91
C LEU A 151 -13.12 2.65 1.65
N ASP A 152 -13.35 2.59 2.96
CA ASP A 152 -13.15 1.38 3.78
C ASP A 152 -13.97 0.19 3.24
N VAL A 153 -15.25 0.42 2.93
CA VAL A 153 -16.15 -0.60 2.36
C VAL A 153 -15.82 -0.87 0.88
N ILE A 154 -15.47 0.16 0.11
CA ILE A 154 -15.04 0.02 -1.30
C ILE A 154 -13.82 -0.90 -1.39
N PHE A 155 -12.77 -0.67 -0.59
CA PHE A 155 -11.57 -1.52 -0.61
C PHE A 155 -11.85 -2.96 -0.22
N LYS A 156 -12.89 -3.20 0.59
CA LYS A 156 -13.31 -4.53 1.02
C LYS A 156 -14.11 -5.29 -0.04
N TYR A 157 -14.82 -4.59 -0.93
CA TYR A 157 -15.78 -5.23 -1.84
C TYR A 157 -15.62 -4.90 -3.33
N GLN A 158 -14.78 -3.94 -3.73
CA GLN A 158 -14.68 -3.49 -5.13
C GLN A 158 -14.43 -4.60 -6.15
N ASN A 159 -13.69 -5.65 -5.78
CA ASN A 159 -13.37 -6.75 -6.70
C ASN A 159 -14.56 -7.67 -6.98
N PHE A 160 -15.66 -7.56 -6.22
CA PHE A 160 -16.93 -8.25 -6.56
C PHE A 160 -17.74 -7.53 -7.64
N PHE A 161 -17.43 -6.25 -7.90
CA PHE A 161 -18.19 -5.40 -8.82
C PHE A 161 -17.42 -5.07 -10.10
N THR A 162 -16.15 -5.48 -10.24
CA THR A 162 -15.28 -5.13 -11.39
C THR A 162 -15.14 -3.61 -11.59
N VAL A 163 -15.03 -2.85 -10.49
CA VAL A 163 -14.86 -1.38 -10.52
C VAL A 163 -13.62 -0.98 -11.31
N TRP A 164 -12.57 -1.79 -11.21
CA TRP A 164 -11.33 -1.67 -11.97
C TRP A 164 -11.04 -3.00 -12.66
N ASN A 165 -10.47 -2.94 -13.86
CA ASN A 165 -9.95 -4.11 -14.56
C ASN A 165 -8.41 -4.15 -14.58
N ASP A 166 -7.83 -5.25 -15.05
CA ASP A 166 -6.37 -5.47 -15.16
C ASP A 166 -5.65 -4.42 -16.03
N SER A 167 -6.38 -3.67 -16.84
CA SER A 167 -5.86 -2.54 -17.64
C SER A 167 -5.96 -1.20 -16.90
N ASN A 168 -6.23 -1.20 -15.59
CA ASN A 168 -6.44 -0.02 -14.75
C ASN A 168 -7.52 0.93 -15.31
N THR A 169 -8.54 0.40 -16.00
CA THR A 169 -9.67 1.19 -16.47
C THR A 169 -10.77 1.23 -15.41
N PHE A 170 -11.29 2.43 -15.14
CA PHE A 170 -12.40 2.66 -14.22
C PHE A 170 -13.74 2.39 -14.91
N ASP A 171 -14.57 1.54 -14.31
CA ASP A 171 -15.95 1.30 -14.72
C ASP A 171 -16.92 2.07 -13.79
N LEU A 172 -17.51 3.14 -14.34
CA LEU A 172 -18.42 4.01 -13.60
C LEU A 172 -19.75 3.33 -13.25
N GLU A 173 -20.27 2.44 -14.11
CA GLU A 173 -21.55 1.76 -13.85
C GLU A 173 -21.39 0.73 -12.74
N ALA A 174 -20.29 -0.03 -12.78
CA ALA A 174 -19.88 -0.93 -11.70
C ALA A 174 -19.68 -0.19 -10.37
N PHE A 175 -18.98 0.94 -10.40
CA PHE A 175 -18.76 1.78 -9.23
C PHE A 175 -20.08 2.26 -8.62
N ASN A 176 -20.99 2.82 -9.42
CA ASN A 176 -22.28 3.29 -8.93
C ASN A 176 -23.15 2.16 -8.36
N SER A 177 -23.05 0.95 -8.93
CA SER A 177 -23.73 -0.23 -8.41
C SER A 177 -23.19 -0.61 -7.02
N LEU A 178 -21.86 -0.59 -6.84
CA LEU A 178 -21.24 -0.81 -5.53
C LEU A 178 -21.69 0.24 -4.51
N ILE A 179 -21.69 1.52 -4.87
CA ILE A 179 -22.14 2.59 -3.96
C ILE A 179 -23.59 2.38 -3.52
N THR A 180 -24.47 2.02 -4.45
CA THR A 180 -25.88 1.72 -4.13
C THR A 180 -25.99 0.59 -3.10
N GLU A 181 -25.24 -0.50 -3.27
CA GLU A 181 -25.24 -1.62 -2.32
C GLU A 181 -24.69 -1.21 -0.95
N ILE A 182 -23.69 -0.32 -0.89
CA ILE A 182 -23.16 0.25 0.36
C ILE A 182 -24.24 1.08 1.08
N GLU A 183 -24.95 1.93 0.35
CA GLU A 183 -26.05 2.74 0.87
C GLU A 183 -27.22 1.89 1.38
N ASP A 184 -27.50 0.78 0.70
CA ASP A 184 -28.52 -0.21 1.08
C ASP A 184 -28.10 -1.13 2.25
N GLY A 185 -26.85 -1.04 2.70
CA GLY A 185 -26.39 -1.64 3.96
C GLY A 185 -25.29 -2.70 3.83
N LEU A 186 -24.61 -2.81 2.69
CA LEU A 186 -23.37 -3.59 2.56
C LEU A 186 -22.29 -3.00 3.50
N LYS A 187 -21.75 -3.84 4.39
CA LYS A 187 -20.74 -3.46 5.40
C LYS A 187 -19.62 -4.49 5.51
#